data_AF-A0A953UEN0-F1
#
_entry.id   AF-A0A953UEN0-F1
#
_cell.length_a   1.000
_cell.length_b   1.000
_cell.length_c   1.000
_cell.angle_alpha   90.00
_cell.angle_beta   90.00
_cell.angle_gamma   90.00
#
_symmetry.space_group_name_H-M   'P 1'
#
loop_
_entity.id
_entity.type
_entity.pdbx_description
1 polymer ?
#
loop_
_entity_poly.entity_id
_entity_poly.type
_entity_poly.pdbx_seq_one_letter_code
_entity_poly.pdbx_strand_id
1 'polypeptide(L)'
;MRYRLHAALTALAARDHHQAAITIAAGRTIDVIGKAEDQRFCIIRVDGEELLAFESDIHERGTLLKEQPVLQRAKLKRASGQ
;
A
#
# COMPACT_ATOMS: atom_id res chain seq x y z
N MET A 1 -3.19 4.31 -4.52
CA MET A 1 -2.28 4.93 -3.52
C MET A 1 -1.46 3.83 -2.85
N ARG A 2 -0.16 4.02 -2.62
CA ARG A 2 0.69 2.96 -2.06
C ARG A 2 1.01 3.19 -0.60
N TYR A 3 0.86 2.17 0.25
CA TYR A 3 1.13 2.24 1.68
C TYR A 3 2.17 1.21 2.10
N ARG A 4 3.03 1.59 3.04
CA ARG A 4 3.90 0.65 3.78
C ARG A 4 3.29 0.40 5.15
N LEU A 5 2.95 -0.84 5.45
CA LEU A 5 2.41 -1.22 6.75
C LEU A 5 3.51 -1.20 7.81
N HIS A 6 3.25 -0.54 8.94
CA HIS A 6 4.12 -0.58 10.12
C HIS A 6 3.52 -1.48 11.23
N ALA A 7 2.24 -1.82 11.14
CA ALA A 7 1.57 -2.82 11.95
C ALA A 7 0.83 -3.84 11.06
N ALA A 8 0.51 -5.01 11.61
CA ALA A 8 -0.29 -5.99 10.89
C ALA A 8 -1.69 -5.45 10.59
N LEU A 9 -2.20 -5.76 9.41
CA LEU A 9 -3.48 -5.31 8.87
C LEU A 9 -4.39 -6.52 8.63
N THR A 10 -5.64 -6.44 9.08
CA THR A 10 -6.65 -7.44 8.74
C THR A 10 -7.32 -7.08 7.42
N ALA A 11 -7.40 -8.05 6.52
CA ALA A 11 -8.09 -7.92 5.24
C ALA A 11 -9.03 -9.12 5.02
N LEU A 12 -10.00 -8.97 4.12
CA LEU A 12 -10.91 -10.04 3.72
C LEU A 12 -10.52 -10.50 2.31
N ALA A 13 -10.17 -11.77 2.20
CA ALA A 13 -10.09 -12.44 0.91
C ALA A 13 -11.50 -12.88 0.49
N ALA A 14 -11.93 -12.49 -0.71
CA ALA A 14 -13.17 -12.98 -1.29
C ALA A 14 -12.83 -14.14 -2.24
N ARG A 15 -13.23 -15.36 -1.88
CA ARG A 15 -13.13 -16.53 -2.77
C ARG A 15 -14.45 -17.29 -2.75
N ASP A 16 -15.06 -17.46 -3.91
CA ASP A 16 -16.22 -18.35 -4.12
C ASP A 16 -17.36 -18.15 -3.09
N HIS A 17 -17.85 -16.90 -2.95
CA HIS A 17 -18.92 -16.50 -2.01
C HIS A 17 -18.60 -16.62 -0.51
N HIS A 18 -17.39 -17.05 -0.14
CA HIS A 18 -16.92 -17.05 1.23
C HIS A 18 -15.89 -15.93 1.45
N GLN A 19 -16.10 -15.15 2.51
CA GLN A 19 -15.14 -14.15 2.97
C GLN A 19 -14.31 -14.74 4.10
N ALA A 20 -12.99 -14.76 3.93
CA ALA A 20 -12.06 -15.18 4.97
C ALA A 20 -11.25 -13.97 5.44
N ALA A 21 -11.21 -13.76 6.76
CA ALA A 21 -10.32 -12.78 7.36
C ALA A 21 -8.87 -13.32 7.33
N ILE A 22 -7.98 -12.53 6.76
CA ILE A 22 -6.55 -12.82 6.67
C ILE A 22 -5.74 -11.68 7.27
N THR A 23 -4.55 -12.00 7.76
CA THR A 23 -3.64 -11.02 8.33
C THR A 23 -2.50 -10.75 7.36
N ILE A 24 -2.38 -9.50 6.94
CA ILE A 24 -1.22 -8.99 6.21
C ILE A 24 -0.20 -8.52 7.25
N ALA A 25 0.99 -9.13 7.24
CA ALA A 25 2.03 -8.81 8.20
C ALA A 25 2.51 -7.35 8.10
N ALA A 26 3.05 -6.83 9.20
CA ALA A 26 3.76 -5.56 9.22
C ALA A 26 4.96 -5.60 8.24
N GLY A 27 5.33 -4.45 7.70
CA GLY A 27 6.42 -4.37 6.72
C GLY A 27 6.05 -4.91 5.35
N ARG A 28 4.76 -5.11 5.04
CA ARG A 28 4.31 -5.31 3.66
C ARG A 28 3.96 -3.99 3.01
N THR A 29 4.09 -3.94 1.69
CA THR A 29 3.63 -2.82 0.87
C THR A 29 2.33 -3.22 0.21
N ILE A 30 1.33 -2.36 0.29
CA ILE A 30 0.02 -2.58 -0.34
C ILE A 30 -0.31 -1.43 -1.27
N ASP A 31 -1.08 -1.71 -2.31
CA ASP A 31 -1.60 -0.72 -3.24
C ASP A 31 -3.13 -0.62 -3.07
N VAL A 32 -3.61 0.53 -2.62
CA VAL A 32 -5.05 0.85 -2.61
C VAL A 32 -5.46 1.18 -4.04
N ILE A 33 -6.30 0.33 -4.63
CA ILE A 33 -6.72 0.44 -6.04
C ILE A 33 -8.08 1.12 -6.20
N GLY A 34 -8.93 1.10 -5.17
CA GLY A 34 -10.22 1.76 -5.22
C GLY A 34 -11.08 1.53 -3.98
N LYS A 35 -12.31 2.05 -4.02
CA LYS A 35 -13.35 1.83 -3.01
C LYS A 35 -14.14 0.57 -3.34
N ALA A 36 -14.55 -0.16 -2.30
CA ALA A 36 -15.52 -1.24 -2.45
C ALA A 36 -16.95 -0.67 -2.50
N GLU A 37 -17.94 -1.54 -2.71
CA GLU A 37 -19.37 -1.17 -2.67
C GLU A 37 -19.77 -0.62 -1.29
N ASP A 38 -19.36 -1.30 -0.21
CA ASP A 38 -19.40 -0.73 1.14
C ASP A 38 -18.23 0.26 1.30
N GLN A 39 -18.57 1.55 1.41
CA GLN A 39 -17.60 2.64 1.45
C GLN A 39 -16.62 2.61 2.63
N ARG A 40 -16.92 1.80 3.66
CA ARG A 40 -16.01 1.54 4.79
C ARG A 40 -14.78 0.72 4.37
N PHE A 41 -14.89 -0.02 3.27
CA PHE A 41 -13.84 -0.86 2.73
C PHE A 41 -13.19 -0.24 1.49
N CYS A 42 -11.91 -0.50 1.36
CA CYS A 42 -11.14 -0.26 0.16
C CYS A 42 -10.67 -1.59 -0.42
N ILE A 43 -10.57 -1.64 -1.74
CA ILE A 43 -9.92 -2.74 -2.45
C ILE A 43 -8.42 -2.45 -2.44
N ILE A 44 -7.65 -3.38 -1.88
CA ILE A 44 -6.20 -3.33 -1.83
C ILE A 44 -5.61 -4.47 -2.65
N ARG A 45 -4.42 -4.24 -3.21
CA ARG A 45 -3.61 -5.26 -3.85
C ARG A 45 -2.36 -5.53 -3.02
N VAL A 46 -2.11 -6.79 -2.70
CA VAL A 46 -0.90 -7.26 -2.03
C VAL A 46 -0.45 -8.54 -2.72
N ASP A 47 0.83 -8.61 -3.11
CA ASP A 47 1.41 -9.77 -3.83
C ASP A 47 0.66 -10.24 -5.08
N GLY A 48 -0.09 -9.34 -5.72
CA GLY A 48 -0.90 -9.63 -6.90
C GLY A 48 -2.34 -10.05 -6.60
N GLU A 49 -2.69 -10.26 -5.34
CA GLU A 49 -4.05 -10.61 -4.92
C GLU A 49 -4.84 -9.37 -4.51
N GLU A 50 -6.13 -9.34 -4.86
CA GLU A 50 -7.05 -8.28 -4.46
C GLU A 50 -7.85 -8.70 -3.22
N LEU A 51 -7.85 -7.82 -2.22
CA LEU A 51 -8.46 -8.04 -0.93
C LEU A 51 -9.25 -6.81 -0.52
N LEU A 52 -10.16 -6.96 0.43
CA LEU A 52 -10.86 -5.86 1.06
C LEU A 52 -10.23 -5.52 2.41
N ALA A 53 -10.00 -4.25 2.69
CA ALA A 53 -9.54 -3.82 4.01
C ALA A 53 -10.30 -2.56 4.43
N PHE A 54 -10.45 -2.36 5.74
CA PHE A 54 -11.03 -1.13 6.27
C PHE A 54 -10.13 0.05 5.93
N GLU A 55 -10.72 1.13 5.42
CA GLU A 55 -9.96 2.32 5.05
C GLU A 55 -9.25 2.93 6.26
N SER A 56 -9.95 3.03 7.40
CA SER A 56 -9.39 3.56 8.65
C SER A 56 -8.16 2.78 9.09
N ASP A 57 -8.23 1.45 9.04
CA ASP A 57 -7.13 0.56 9.42
C ASP A 57 -5.89 0.76 8.53
N ILE A 58 -6.08 1.01 7.23
CA ILE A 58 -4.97 1.32 6.31
C ILE A 58 -4.29 2.64 6.72
N HIS A 59 -5.07 3.65 7.08
CA HIS A 59 -4.53 4.95 7.49
C HIS A 59 -3.85 4.91 8.86
N GLU A 60 -4.38 4.13 9.80
CA GLU A 60 -3.82 3.99 11.14
C GLU A 60 -2.55 3.13 11.15
N ARG A 61 -2.51 2.06 10.35
CA ARG A 61 -1.45 1.03 10.36
C ARG A 61 -0.44 1.16 9.22
N GLY A 62 -0.69 2.07 8.29
CA GLY A 62 0.09 2.26 7.08
C GLY A 62 0.63 3.69 6.95
N THR A 63 1.84 3.82 6.43
CA THR A 63 2.40 5.09 6.01
C THR A 63 2.24 5.21 4.50
N LEU A 64 1.56 6.27 4.04
CA LEU A 64 1.44 6.58 2.62
C LEU A 64 2.84 6.82 2.04
N LEU A 65 3.22 6.01 1.07
CA LEU A 65 4.42 6.21 0.28
C LEU A 65 4.09 7.23 -0.80
N LYS A 66 4.59 8.46 -0.64
CA LYS A 66 4.61 9.42 -1.74
C LYS A 66 5.49 8.86 -2.85
N GLU A 67 5.03 8.95 -4.09
CA GLU A 67 5.93 8.83 -5.22
C GLU A 67 6.99 9.92 -5.04
N GLN A 68 8.22 9.53 -4.72
CA GLN A 68 9.30 10.50 -4.77
C GLN A 68 9.34 10.97 -6.24
N PRO A 69 9.28 12.29 -6.52
CA PRO A 69 9.70 12.74 -7.83
C PRO A 69 11.11 12.19 -7.97
N VAL A 70 11.35 11.38 -9.00
CA VAL A 70 12.68 10.86 -9.31
C VAL A 70 13.58 12.09 -9.31
N LEU A 71 14.41 12.25 -8.26
CA LEU A 71 15.42 13.29 -8.23
C LEU A 71 16.37 12.90 -9.36
N GLN A 72 16.10 13.47 -10.54
CA GLN A 72 16.87 13.35 -11.74
C GLN A 72 18.29 13.67 -11.33
N ARG A 73 19.11 12.62 -11.20
CA ARG A 73 20.50 12.61 -10.77
C ARG A 73 21.08 14.01 -10.81
N ALA A 74 21.22 14.63 -9.64
CA ALA A 74 22.01 15.85 -9.52
C ALA A 74 23.32 15.56 -10.24
N LYS A 75 23.54 16.25 -11.37
CA LYS A 75 24.81 16.23 -12.09
C LYS A 75 25.85 16.59 -11.04
N LEU A 76 26.60 15.61 -10.54
CA LEU A 76 27.81 15.88 -9.79
C LEU A 76 28.65 16.75 -10.72
N LYS A 77 28.72 18.04 -10.40
CA LYS A 77 29.68 18.95 -11.00
C LYS A 77 31.05 18.32 -10.74
N ARG A 78 31.67 17.76 -11.78
CA ARG A 78 33.13 17.66 -11.80
C ARG A 78 33.63 19.09 -11.94
N ALA A 79 33.87 19.73 -10.80
CA ALA A 79 34.85 20.78 -10.73
C ALA A 79 36.22 20.11 -10.91
N SER A 80 36.70 20.10 -12.14
CA SER A 80 38.11 20.00 -12.49
C SER A 80 38.40 21.36 -13.12
N GLY A 81 39.16 22.28 -12.54
CA GLY A 81 40.33 22.09 -11.71
C GLY A 81 41.57 21.92 -12.58
N GLN A 82 41.84 22.87 -13.47
CA GLN A 82 43.14 23.52 -13.78
C GLN A 82 43.02 24.39 -15.02
#